data_AF-I4ZAQ4-F1
#
_entry.id   AF-I4ZAQ4-F1
#
_cell.length_a   1.000
_cell.length_b   1.000
_cell.length_c   1.000
_cell.angle_alpha   90.00
_cell.angle_beta   90.00
_cell.angle_gamma   90.00
#
_symmetry.space_group_name_H-M   'P 1'
#
loop_
_entity.id
_entity.type
_entity.pdbx_description
1 polymer ?
#
loop_
_entity_poly.entity_id
_entity_poly.type
_entity_poly.pdbx_seq_one_letter_code
_entity_poly.pdbx_strand_id
1 'polypeptide(L)'
;MIKKVILLSALGVAFFSLTGCKKEKQTHDIITKIAPKPRIPKTPIALKGFNYTKTVQWLGTQYTITIIRQADKDLPLVNDEDGRKYYDNKISVKIMRKDGKDFYQKVFTKTDFGKFINTQYDKKGALLGFMFDRVDLNTLRFGASVGSPALASDEYVPIDVVIDNLGHISMAVAQTLDTGSDQQKTNKKPKDMIESAEEDGM
;
A
#
# COMPACT_ATOMS: atom_id res chain seq x y z
N MET A 1 100.87 -8.82 -41.27
CA MET A 1 100.69 -9.06 -42.72
C MET A 1 99.22 -8.86 -43.07
N ILE A 2 98.96 -7.98 -44.06
CA ILE A 2 97.74 -7.83 -44.90
C ILE A 2 96.43 -7.43 -44.14
N LYS A 3 96.15 -6.13 -43.99
CA LYS A 3 95.35 -5.21 -44.86
C LYS A 3 93.83 -5.47 -44.78
N LYS A 4 93.07 -4.55 -44.15
CA LYS A 4 92.14 -3.54 -44.75
C LYS A 4 90.94 -4.18 -45.47
N VAL A 5 89.68 -3.78 -45.30
CA VAL A 5 89.07 -2.53 -45.81
C VAL A 5 87.61 -2.47 -45.34
N ILE A 6 87.17 -1.29 -44.92
CA ILE A 6 85.77 -0.82 -44.79
C ILE A 6 85.26 -0.43 -46.18
N LEU A 7 84.05 -0.82 -46.64
CA LEU A 7 83.29 0.01 -47.60
C LEU A 7 81.81 -0.40 -47.84
N LEU A 8 80.96 0.64 -47.68
CA LEU A 8 79.75 1.09 -48.37
C LEU A 8 78.86 0.19 -49.27
N SER A 9 77.55 0.32 -48.99
CA SER A 9 76.42 0.75 -49.85
C SER A 9 76.25 0.27 -51.31
N ALA A 10 75.03 -0.21 -51.63
CA ALA A 10 74.16 0.26 -52.74
C ALA A 10 72.84 -0.55 -52.70
N LEU A 11 71.69 0.08 -52.47
CA LEU A 11 70.70 0.54 -53.46
C LEU A 11 69.94 -0.58 -54.19
N GLY A 12 68.62 -0.62 -54.00
CA GLY A 12 67.70 -1.48 -54.73
C GLY A 12 66.24 -1.21 -54.38
N VAL A 13 65.68 -0.13 -54.93
CA VAL A 13 64.25 0.16 -54.97
C VAL A 13 63.60 -0.77 -55.99
N ALA A 14 62.52 -1.49 -55.63
CA ALA A 14 61.33 -1.59 -56.48
C ALA A 14 60.15 -2.36 -55.83
N PHE A 15 58.95 -1.93 -56.24
CA PHE A 15 57.65 -2.60 -56.31
C PHE A 15 56.65 -2.53 -55.14
N PHE A 16 55.73 -1.57 -55.34
CA PHE A 16 54.28 -1.62 -55.13
C PHE A 16 53.69 -2.89 -54.51
N SER A 17 52.95 -2.71 -53.41
CA SER A 17 51.74 -3.49 -53.13
C SER A 17 50.75 -2.61 -52.37
N LEU A 18 49.75 -2.11 -53.10
CA LEU A 18 48.52 -1.59 -52.53
C LEU A 18 47.75 -2.78 -51.94
N THR A 19 47.62 -2.87 -50.63
CA THR A 19 46.64 -3.76 -50.01
C THR A 19 45.80 -2.98 -49.01
N GLY A 20 44.49 -3.11 -49.20
CA GLY A 20 43.48 -2.19 -48.71
C GLY A 20 43.34 -2.16 -47.20
N CYS A 21 43.05 -0.96 -46.73
CA CYS A 21 42.50 -0.67 -45.42
C CYS A 21 41.15 -1.41 -45.25
N LYS A 22 41.15 -2.61 -44.69
CA LYS A 22 39.95 -3.16 -44.07
C LYS A 22 39.70 -2.37 -42.79
N LYS A 23 38.95 -1.28 -42.89
CA LYS A 23 38.29 -0.69 -41.73
C LYS A 23 37.26 -1.68 -41.24
N GLU A 24 37.64 -2.47 -40.23
CA GLU A 24 36.70 -3.22 -39.42
C GLU A 24 35.72 -2.21 -38.82
N LYS A 25 34.44 -2.34 -39.19
CA LYS A 25 33.38 -1.51 -38.62
C LYS A 25 33.24 -1.94 -37.16
N GLN A 26 33.80 -1.15 -36.25
CA GLN A 26 33.44 -1.22 -34.84
C GLN A 26 31.97 -0.81 -34.74
N THR A 27 31.06 -1.78 -34.77
CA THR A 27 29.68 -1.59 -34.33
C THR A 27 29.74 -1.21 -32.86
N HIS A 28 29.63 0.10 -32.61
CA HIS A 28 29.36 0.62 -31.28
C HIS A 28 27.89 0.31 -30.98
N ASP A 29 27.58 -0.98 -30.84
CA ASP A 29 26.35 -1.39 -30.17
C ASP A 29 26.58 -1.04 -28.70
N ILE A 30 26.24 0.20 -28.34
CA ILE A 30 25.95 0.54 -26.96
C ILE A 30 24.65 -0.19 -26.66
N ILE A 31 24.76 -1.49 -26.42
CA ILE A 31 23.74 -2.26 -25.72
C ILE A 31 23.83 -1.73 -24.29
N THR A 32 23.17 -0.61 -24.01
CA THR A 32 22.71 -0.32 -22.66
C THR A 32 21.96 -1.57 -22.23
N LYS A 33 22.61 -2.41 -21.42
CA LYS A 33 21.96 -3.54 -20.76
C LYS A 33 20.77 -2.93 -20.04
N ILE A 34 19.58 -3.09 -20.63
CA ILE A 34 18.33 -2.64 -20.02
C ILE A 34 18.32 -3.33 -18.67
N ALA A 35 18.46 -2.54 -17.61
CA ALA A 35 18.47 -3.08 -16.26
C ALA A 35 17.18 -3.90 -16.11
N PRO A 36 17.26 -5.19 -15.72
CA PRO A 36 16.08 -6.01 -15.59
C PRO A 36 15.14 -5.30 -14.61
N LYS A 37 13.93 -4.96 -15.07
CA LYS A 37 12.89 -4.39 -14.20
C LYS A 37 12.80 -5.28 -12.95
N PRO A 38 12.77 -4.69 -11.74
CA PRO A 38 12.73 -5.46 -10.51
C PRO A 38 11.63 -6.53 -10.61
N ARG A 39 11.97 -7.79 -10.33
CA ARG A 39 11.00 -8.88 -10.36
C ARG A 39 9.99 -8.65 -9.25
N ILE A 40 8.79 -8.22 -9.62
CA ILE A 40 7.67 -8.07 -8.69
C ILE A 40 7.44 -9.45 -8.03
N PRO A 41 7.38 -9.55 -6.69
CA PRO A 41 7.10 -10.80 -6.00
C PRO A 41 5.81 -11.42 -6.52
N LYS A 42 5.82 -12.73 -6.81
CA LYS A 42 4.67 -13.39 -7.46
C LYS A 42 3.49 -13.64 -6.51
N THR A 43 3.74 -13.70 -5.21
CA THR A 43 2.71 -14.04 -4.22
C THR A 43 1.98 -12.77 -3.78
N PRO A 44 0.64 -12.74 -3.80
CA PRO A 44 -0.10 -11.60 -3.27
C PRO A 44 0.17 -11.39 -1.78
N ILE A 45 0.27 -10.13 -1.38
CA ILE A 45 0.55 -9.69 -0.02
C ILE A 45 -0.76 -9.56 0.76
N ALA A 46 -0.79 -10.02 2.00
CA ALA A 46 -1.91 -9.83 2.92
C ALA A 46 -1.59 -8.74 3.94
N LEU A 47 -2.58 -7.91 4.27
CA LEU A 47 -2.49 -7.03 5.43
C LEU A 47 -2.48 -7.89 6.71
N LYS A 48 -1.80 -7.39 7.76
CA LYS A 48 -1.81 -8.05 9.07
C LYS A 48 -3.24 -8.16 9.58
N GLY A 49 -3.61 -9.33 10.11
CA GLY A 49 -4.89 -9.50 10.78
C GLY A 49 -5.02 -8.56 11.98
N PHE A 50 -6.25 -8.19 12.32
CA PHE A 50 -6.55 -7.32 13.45
C PHE A 50 -7.74 -7.88 14.22
N ASN A 51 -7.64 -7.90 15.55
CA ASN A 51 -8.69 -8.32 16.45
C ASN A 51 -8.84 -7.23 17.53
N TYR A 52 -10.06 -6.77 17.72
CA TYR A 52 -10.40 -5.76 18.71
C TYR A 52 -11.65 -6.17 19.45
N THR A 53 -11.63 -6.04 20.78
CA THR A 53 -12.82 -6.23 21.61
C THR A 53 -12.90 -5.11 22.63
N LYS A 54 -14.07 -4.49 22.75
CA LYS A 54 -14.33 -3.45 23.73
C LYS A 54 -15.72 -3.57 24.33
N THR A 55 -15.80 -3.36 25.62
CA THR A 55 -17.06 -3.30 26.35
C THR A 55 -17.46 -1.85 26.58
N VAL A 56 -18.71 -1.50 26.29
CA VAL A 56 -19.24 -0.12 26.42
C VAL A 56 -20.58 -0.11 27.15
N GLN A 57 -20.90 1.01 27.79
CA GLN A 57 -22.24 1.29 28.32
C GLN A 57 -23.04 2.04 27.27
N TRP A 58 -24.17 1.48 26.85
CA TRP A 58 -25.05 2.06 25.84
C TRP A 58 -26.50 1.69 26.13
N LEU A 59 -27.43 2.63 25.99
CA LEU A 59 -28.86 2.41 26.29
C LEU A 59 -29.12 1.86 27.71
N GLY A 60 -28.31 2.30 28.68
CA GLY A 60 -28.44 1.89 30.09
C GLY A 60 -28.01 0.45 30.38
N THR A 61 -27.36 -0.25 29.44
CA THR A 61 -26.81 -1.59 29.65
C THR A 61 -25.47 -1.77 28.96
N GLN A 62 -24.81 -2.89 29.24
CA GLN A 62 -23.51 -3.23 28.68
C GLN A 62 -23.64 -3.92 27.32
N TYR A 63 -22.76 -3.53 26.40
CA TYR A 63 -22.55 -4.18 25.11
C TYR A 63 -21.08 -4.51 24.90
N THR A 64 -20.80 -5.62 24.22
CA THR A 64 -19.46 -6.02 23.79
C THR A 64 -19.37 -5.89 22.28
N ILE A 65 -18.43 -5.07 21.82
CA ILE A 65 -18.10 -4.86 20.40
C ILE A 65 -16.88 -5.70 20.09
N THR A 66 -16.95 -6.51 19.03
CA THR A 66 -15.83 -7.28 18.49
C THR A 66 -15.64 -6.94 17.01
N ILE A 67 -14.43 -6.59 16.62
CA ILE A 67 -14.04 -6.25 15.25
C ILE A 67 -12.85 -7.13 14.85
N ILE A 68 -12.99 -7.83 13.72
CA ILE A 68 -11.96 -8.74 13.22
C ILE A 68 -11.69 -8.44 11.75
N ARG A 69 -10.47 -8.00 11.40
CA ARG A 69 -10.00 -7.87 10.01
C ARG A 69 -9.16 -9.06 9.63
N GLN A 70 -9.47 -9.65 8.48
CA GLN A 70 -8.69 -10.73 7.89
C GLN A 70 -8.63 -10.56 6.38
N ALA A 71 -7.49 -10.94 5.79
CA ALA A 71 -7.39 -11.05 4.33
C ALA A 71 -8.40 -12.08 3.82
N ASP A 72 -9.10 -11.72 2.75
CA ASP A 72 -10.05 -12.60 2.08
C ASP A 72 -9.45 -13.05 0.74
N LYS A 73 -9.23 -14.36 0.61
CA LYS A 73 -8.61 -14.96 -0.58
C LYS A 73 -9.61 -15.22 -1.70
N ASP A 74 -10.91 -15.10 -1.42
CA ASP A 74 -11.98 -15.30 -2.38
C ASP A 74 -12.36 -13.98 -3.08
N LEU A 75 -11.94 -12.84 -2.52
CA LEU A 75 -12.10 -11.52 -3.15
C LEU A 75 -11.08 -11.30 -4.29
N PRO A 76 -11.43 -10.49 -5.30
CA PRO A 76 -10.50 -10.11 -6.36
C PRO A 76 -9.23 -9.46 -5.80
N LEU A 77 -8.08 -9.87 -6.33
CA LEU A 77 -6.81 -9.24 -5.99
C LEU A 77 -6.78 -7.78 -6.46
N VAL A 78 -6.15 -6.94 -5.66
CA VAL A 78 -5.96 -5.52 -5.96
C VAL A 78 -4.48 -5.28 -6.28
N ASN A 79 -4.20 -4.32 -7.15
CA ASN A 79 -2.84 -4.00 -7.57
C ASN A 79 -2.50 -2.55 -7.21
N ASP A 80 -1.31 -2.34 -6.63
CA ASP A 80 -0.76 -1.00 -6.48
C ASP A 80 -0.22 -0.45 -7.82
N GLU A 81 0.39 0.73 -7.78
CA GLU A 81 0.96 1.39 -8.96
C GLU A 81 2.14 0.62 -9.57
N ASP A 82 2.91 -0.09 -8.75
CA ASP A 82 4.03 -0.92 -9.15
C ASP A 82 3.58 -2.29 -9.70
N GLY A 83 2.28 -2.61 -9.66
CA GLY A 83 1.73 -3.89 -10.07
C GLY A 83 1.91 -5.01 -9.05
N ARG A 84 2.24 -4.68 -7.80
CA ARG A 84 2.25 -5.64 -6.68
C ARG A 84 0.82 -6.01 -6.33
N LYS A 85 0.59 -7.30 -6.12
CA LYS A 85 -0.73 -7.85 -5.83
C LYS A 85 -0.97 -7.90 -4.32
N TYR A 86 -2.18 -7.56 -3.91
CA TYR A 86 -2.62 -7.66 -2.53
C TYR A 86 -3.95 -8.41 -2.45
N TYR A 87 -4.15 -9.14 -1.36
CA TYR A 87 -5.48 -9.60 -0.96
C TYR A 87 -6.24 -8.40 -0.38
N ASP A 88 -7.51 -8.25 -0.77
CA ASP A 88 -8.44 -7.38 -0.06
C ASP A 88 -8.85 -8.04 1.27
N ASN A 89 -9.54 -7.31 2.13
CA ASN A 89 -9.93 -7.77 3.45
C ASN A 89 -11.44 -7.87 3.59
N LYS A 90 -11.86 -8.75 4.50
CA LYS A 90 -13.16 -8.67 5.14
C LYS A 90 -13.00 -8.20 6.58
N ILE A 91 -13.98 -7.46 7.06
CA ILE A 91 -14.05 -7.03 8.46
C ILE A 91 -15.36 -7.48 9.07
N SER A 92 -15.29 -8.38 10.05
CA SER A 92 -16.45 -8.84 10.82
C SER A 92 -16.66 -7.91 12.00
N VAL A 93 -17.84 -7.31 12.10
CA VAL A 93 -18.29 -6.50 13.23
C VAL A 93 -19.42 -7.24 13.92
N LYS A 94 -19.25 -7.52 15.21
CA LYS A 94 -20.26 -8.14 16.07
C LYS A 94 -20.46 -7.28 17.30
N ILE A 95 -21.71 -6.99 17.63
CA ILE A 95 -22.11 -6.25 18.82
C ILE A 95 -23.06 -7.15 19.60
N MET A 96 -22.66 -7.50 20.81
CA MET A 96 -23.36 -8.45 21.66
C MET A 96 -23.91 -7.73 22.90
N ARG A 97 -25.13 -8.04 23.29
CA ARG A 97 -25.75 -7.57 24.53
C ARG A 97 -25.14 -8.29 25.73
N LYS A 98 -25.30 -7.70 26.92
CA LYS A 98 -24.92 -8.33 28.20
C LYS A 98 -25.48 -9.76 28.39
N ASP A 99 -26.65 -10.07 27.83
CA ASP A 99 -27.27 -11.40 27.90
C ASP A 99 -26.66 -12.42 26.92
N GLY A 100 -25.62 -12.04 26.19
CA GLY A 100 -24.93 -12.88 25.21
C GLY A 100 -25.61 -12.96 23.84
N LYS A 101 -26.76 -12.29 23.64
CA LYS A 101 -27.43 -12.26 22.34
C LYS A 101 -26.81 -11.22 21.42
N ASP A 102 -26.76 -11.54 20.14
CA ASP A 102 -26.27 -10.63 19.13
C ASP A 102 -27.29 -9.50 18.92
N PHE A 103 -26.82 -8.26 19.08
CA PHE A 103 -27.56 -7.06 18.72
C PHE A 103 -27.37 -6.75 17.24
N TYR A 104 -26.13 -6.82 16.76
CA TYR A 104 -25.76 -6.53 15.38
C TYR A 104 -24.62 -7.45 14.95
N GLN A 105 -24.68 -7.95 13.73
CA GLN A 105 -23.59 -8.70 13.11
C GLN A 105 -23.55 -8.41 11.62
N LYS A 106 -22.40 -7.99 11.10
CA LYS A 106 -22.17 -7.83 9.68
C LYS A 106 -20.71 -8.10 9.33
N VAL A 107 -20.49 -8.74 8.19
CA VAL A 107 -19.18 -8.81 7.53
C VAL A 107 -19.15 -7.76 6.44
N PHE A 108 -18.19 -6.84 6.53
CA PHE A 108 -17.96 -5.80 5.55
C PHE A 108 -16.85 -6.20 4.59
N THR A 109 -17.02 -5.82 3.33
CA THR A 109 -15.98 -5.80 2.31
C THR A 109 -15.88 -4.39 1.75
N LYS A 110 -14.87 -4.11 0.94
CA LYS A 110 -14.75 -2.82 0.26
C LYS A 110 -16.02 -2.40 -0.50
N THR A 111 -16.74 -3.37 -1.08
CA THR A 111 -17.93 -3.08 -1.91
C THR A 111 -19.08 -2.44 -1.12
N ASP A 112 -19.18 -2.70 0.19
CA ASP A 112 -20.15 -2.04 1.09
C ASP A 112 -19.96 -0.51 1.13
N PHE A 113 -18.75 -0.04 0.81
CA PHE A 113 -18.36 1.37 0.84
C PHE A 113 -18.33 2.01 -0.55
N GLY A 114 -18.74 1.30 -1.61
CA GLY A 114 -18.60 1.73 -3.00
C GLY A 114 -19.17 3.13 -3.31
N LYS A 115 -20.23 3.55 -2.61
CA LYS A 115 -20.85 4.88 -2.77
C LYS A 115 -20.03 6.04 -2.17
N PHE A 116 -19.04 5.73 -1.33
CA PHE A 116 -18.26 6.71 -0.57
C PHE A 116 -16.80 6.79 -1.06
N ILE A 117 -16.42 5.96 -2.02
CA ILE A 117 -15.06 5.88 -2.54
C ILE A 117 -15.04 6.24 -4.03
N ASN A 118 -13.94 6.80 -4.50
CA ASN A 118 -13.75 7.10 -5.91
C ASN A 118 -13.45 5.82 -6.72
N THR A 119 -13.50 5.93 -8.05
CA THR A 119 -13.24 4.79 -8.96
C THR A 119 -11.82 4.22 -8.82
N GLN A 120 -10.85 5.01 -8.37
CA GLN A 120 -9.49 4.53 -8.12
C GLN A 120 -9.48 3.54 -6.96
N TYR A 121 -10.03 3.90 -5.80
CA TYR A 121 -10.05 3.02 -4.63
C TYR A 121 -11.03 1.86 -4.79
N ASP A 122 -12.11 2.03 -5.55
CA ASP A 122 -12.98 0.91 -5.93
C ASP A 122 -12.22 -0.19 -6.67
N LYS A 123 -11.36 0.18 -7.63
CA LYS A 123 -10.58 -0.79 -8.44
C LYS A 123 -9.29 -1.27 -7.80
N LYS A 124 -8.55 -0.37 -7.15
CA LYS A 124 -7.17 -0.62 -6.69
C LYS A 124 -6.99 -0.56 -5.17
N GLY A 125 -7.97 0.00 -4.45
CA GLY A 125 -7.93 0.07 -3.00
C GLY A 125 -8.34 -1.25 -2.34
N ALA A 126 -8.10 -1.34 -1.04
CA ALA A 126 -8.56 -2.41 -0.17
C ALA A 126 -9.33 -1.81 1.02
N LEU A 127 -10.19 -2.60 1.65
CA LEU A 127 -10.76 -2.27 2.96
C LEU A 127 -9.63 -2.35 4.00
N LEU A 128 -9.20 -1.20 4.50
CA LEU A 128 -8.06 -1.09 5.38
C LEU A 128 -8.48 -1.25 6.85
N GLY A 129 -9.49 -0.51 7.31
CA GLY A 129 -9.80 -0.46 8.74
C GLY A 129 -11.28 -0.32 9.05
N PHE A 130 -11.63 -0.71 10.27
CA PHE A 130 -12.91 -0.45 10.92
C PHE A 130 -12.63 -0.38 12.42
N MET A 131 -12.99 0.71 13.08
CA MET A 131 -12.66 0.93 14.49
C MET A 131 -13.81 1.60 15.22
N PHE A 132 -14.05 1.18 16.46
CA PHE A 132 -15.01 1.86 17.32
C PHE A 132 -14.45 3.21 17.77
N ASP A 133 -15.26 4.25 17.61
CA ASP A 133 -14.95 5.61 18.05
C ASP A 133 -15.59 5.84 19.43
N ARG A 134 -16.92 6.00 19.46
CA ARG A 134 -17.64 6.34 20.69
C ARG A 134 -19.09 5.91 20.68
N VAL A 135 -19.69 5.98 21.87
CA VAL A 135 -21.14 6.02 22.04
C VAL A 135 -21.60 7.47 21.84
N ASP A 136 -22.65 7.66 21.05
CA ASP A 136 -23.24 8.98 20.79
C ASP A 136 -24.76 8.86 20.89
N LEU A 137 -25.32 9.30 22.02
CA LEU A 137 -26.74 9.16 22.37
C LEU A 137 -27.25 7.72 22.20
N ASN A 138 -28.14 7.50 21.24
CA ASN A 138 -28.76 6.23 20.88
C ASN A 138 -28.04 5.54 19.71
N THR A 139 -26.78 5.90 19.45
CA THR A 139 -25.98 5.34 18.36
C THR A 139 -24.58 4.92 18.83
N LEU A 140 -23.98 4.02 18.06
CA LEU A 140 -22.56 3.66 18.14
C LEU A 140 -21.87 4.19 16.90
N ARG A 141 -20.82 4.99 17.10
CA ARG A 141 -19.99 5.58 16.03
C ARG A 141 -18.74 4.75 15.81
N PHE A 142 -18.40 4.58 14.54
CA PHE A 142 -17.21 3.87 14.08
C PHE A 142 -16.57 4.66 12.95
N GLY A 143 -15.26 4.48 12.77
CA GLY A 143 -14.54 4.91 11.57
C GLY A 143 -14.18 3.70 10.71
N ALA A 144 -14.37 3.79 9.41
CA ALA A 144 -13.88 2.84 8.42
C ALA A 144 -12.91 3.54 7.45
N SER A 145 -12.02 2.77 6.83
CA SER A 145 -11.09 3.30 5.84
C SER A 145 -10.91 2.36 4.65
N VAL A 146 -10.98 2.93 3.45
CA VAL A 146 -10.66 2.26 2.18
C VAL A 146 -9.54 3.04 1.51
N GLY A 147 -8.48 2.36 1.10
CA GLY A 147 -7.30 3.05 0.59
C GLY A 147 -6.29 2.11 -0.03
N SER A 148 -5.07 2.59 -0.23
CA SER A 148 -3.99 1.78 -0.78
C SER A 148 -3.56 0.69 0.21
N PRO A 149 -3.45 -0.59 -0.20
CA PRO A 149 -2.96 -1.65 0.66
C PRO A 149 -1.43 -1.64 0.84
N ALA A 150 -0.71 -0.75 0.15
CA ALA A 150 0.74 -0.66 0.24
C ALA A 150 1.17 -0.14 1.61
N LEU A 151 2.06 -0.85 2.31
CA LEU A 151 2.51 -0.50 3.67
C LEU A 151 3.16 0.90 3.79
N ALA A 152 3.71 1.42 2.69
CA ALA A 152 4.32 2.74 2.66
C ALA A 152 3.32 3.87 2.38
N SER A 153 2.08 3.54 2.01
CA SER A 153 1.04 4.50 1.67
C SER A 153 0.25 4.90 2.90
N ASP A 154 0.02 6.19 3.08
CA ASP A 154 -0.88 6.78 4.06
C ASP A 154 -2.20 7.26 3.44
N GLU A 155 -2.39 7.05 2.13
CA GLU A 155 -3.62 7.42 1.43
C GLU A 155 -4.82 6.50 1.73
N TYR A 156 -5.91 7.09 2.21
CA TYR A 156 -7.21 6.45 2.37
C TYR A 156 -8.35 7.45 2.38
N VAL A 157 -9.57 6.96 2.13
CA VAL A 157 -10.83 7.68 2.36
C VAL A 157 -11.35 7.30 3.74
N PRO A 158 -11.45 8.26 4.69
CA PRO A 158 -12.11 8.04 5.97
C PRO A 158 -13.63 8.05 5.80
N ILE A 159 -14.31 7.10 6.43
CA ILE A 159 -15.75 6.93 6.34
C ILE A 159 -16.30 6.83 7.76
N ASP A 160 -17.22 7.72 8.12
CA ASP A 160 -17.99 7.62 9.35
C ASP A 160 -19.07 6.55 9.17
N VAL A 161 -19.17 5.65 10.14
CA VAL A 161 -20.18 4.60 10.19
C VAL A 161 -20.95 4.71 11.49
N VAL A 162 -22.27 4.70 11.40
CA VAL A 162 -23.17 4.84 12.55
C VAL A 162 -24.13 3.68 12.57
N ILE A 163 -24.24 3.02 13.71
CA ILE A 163 -25.23 1.98 13.96
C ILE A 163 -26.18 2.50 15.04
N ASP A 164 -27.47 2.60 14.73
CA ASP A 164 -28.50 3.05 15.68
C ASP A 164 -28.97 1.92 16.60
N ASN A 165 -29.84 2.26 17.57
CA ASN A 165 -30.42 1.30 18.52
C ASN A 165 -31.42 0.31 17.90
N LEU A 166 -31.77 0.46 16.62
CA LEU A 166 -32.57 -0.48 15.84
C LEU A 166 -31.70 -1.39 14.97
N GLY A 167 -30.38 -1.16 14.94
CA GLY A 167 -29.42 -1.90 14.12
C GLY A 167 -29.33 -1.38 12.69
N HIS A 168 -29.93 -0.23 12.36
CA HIS A 168 -29.74 0.39 11.06
C HIS A 168 -28.35 1.01 10.96
N ILE A 169 -27.76 0.85 9.78
CA ILE A 169 -26.46 1.43 9.45
C ILE A 169 -26.63 2.65 8.56
N SER A 170 -25.91 3.72 8.89
CA SER A 170 -25.68 4.86 8.01
C SER A 170 -24.19 5.13 7.88
N MET A 171 -23.79 5.66 6.73
CA MET A 171 -22.39 5.88 6.38
C MET A 171 -22.26 7.21 5.64
N ALA A 172 -21.15 7.91 5.86
CA ALA A 172 -20.80 9.14 5.16
C ALA A 172 -19.27 9.25 5.03
N VAL A 173 -18.78 9.93 3.99
CA VAL A 173 -17.36 10.33 3.98
C VAL A 173 -17.12 11.26 5.16
N ALA A 174 -16.12 10.95 5.98
CA ALA A 174 -15.81 11.78 7.14
C ALA A 174 -15.38 13.17 6.66
N GLN A 175 -15.99 14.22 7.22
CA GLN A 175 -15.60 15.59 6.88
C GLN A 175 -14.25 15.89 7.53
N THR A 176 -13.24 16.17 6.71
CA THR A 176 -12.06 16.88 7.20
C THR A 176 -12.50 18.30 7.53
N LEU A 177 -12.45 18.67 8.81
CA LEU A 177 -12.48 20.08 9.19
C LEU A 177 -11.24 20.72 8.58
N ASP A 178 -11.41 21.41 7.45
CA ASP A 178 -10.39 22.31 6.90
C ASP A 178 -10.16 23.42 7.94
N THR A 179 -9.20 23.22 8.84
CA THR A 179 -8.59 24.32 9.57
C THR A 179 -7.72 25.11 8.59
N GLY A 180 -8.37 25.98 7.83
CA GLY A 180 -7.71 26.96 6.99
C GLY A 180 -6.72 27.78 7.81
N SER A 181 -5.44 27.63 7.44
CA SER A 181 -4.31 28.55 7.62
C SER A 181 -4.07 29.12 9.02
N ASP A 182 -3.12 28.54 9.75
CA ASP A 182 -1.91 29.29 10.09
C ASP A 182 -0.71 28.35 10.28
N GLN A 183 0.39 28.71 9.64
CA GLN A 183 1.67 28.03 9.83
C GLN A 183 2.16 28.26 11.25
N GLN A 184 2.08 27.24 12.09
CA GLN A 184 3.03 27.07 13.17
C GLN A 184 3.51 25.63 13.21
N LYS A 185 4.78 25.47 12.84
CA LYS A 185 5.55 24.25 12.95
C LYS A 185 5.51 23.76 14.40
N THR A 186 4.70 22.76 14.70
CA THR A 186 5.00 21.82 15.76
C THR A 186 5.12 20.44 15.14
N ASN A 187 6.37 20.04 14.89
CA ASN A 187 6.74 18.67 14.59
C ASN A 187 6.19 17.76 15.69
N LYS A 188 5.06 17.09 15.44
CA LYS A 188 4.77 15.80 16.06
C LYS A 188 4.36 14.83 14.97
N LYS A 189 5.16 13.78 14.88
CA LYS A 189 5.15 12.75 13.84
C LYS A 189 3.90 11.87 14.06
N PRO A 190 3.14 11.50 13.01
CA PRO A 190 1.96 10.62 13.12
C PRO A 190 2.24 9.21 13.68
N LYS A 191 3.52 8.85 13.90
CA LYS A 191 3.91 7.56 14.49
C LYS A 191 3.47 7.38 15.94
N ASP A 192 3.34 8.46 16.71
CA ASP A 192 3.12 8.34 18.15
C ASP A 192 1.65 8.08 18.54
N MET A 193 0.68 8.27 17.63
CA MET A 193 -0.76 8.06 17.92
C MET A 193 -1.24 6.64 17.57
N ILE A 194 -0.53 5.93 16.70
CA ILE A 194 -0.85 4.54 16.35
C ILE A 194 -0.23 3.60 17.40
N GLU A 195 0.96 3.92 17.91
CA GLU A 195 1.65 3.12 18.93
C GLU A 195 0.98 3.24 20.32
N SER A 196 0.47 4.42 20.67
CA SER A 196 -0.25 4.62 21.95
C SER A 196 -1.68 4.05 21.97
N ALA A 197 -2.32 3.86 20.81
CA ALA A 197 -3.62 3.20 20.73
C ALA A 197 -3.53 1.66 20.74
N GLU A 198 -2.35 1.10 20.45
CA GLU A 198 -2.08 -0.34 20.55
C GLU A 198 -1.66 -0.76 21.98
N GLU A 199 -1.15 0.18 22.79
CA GLU A 199 -0.75 -0.07 24.20
C GLU A 199 -1.94 -0.01 25.18
N ASP A 200 -2.93 0.85 24.94
CA ASP A 200 -4.18 0.94 25.73
C ASP A 200 -5.16 -0.24 25.47
N GLY A 201 -4.75 -1.21 24.64
CA GLY A 201 -5.51 -2.41 24.31
C GLY A 201 -5.09 -3.69 25.05
N MET A 202 -4.23 -3.58 26.09
CA MET A 202 -3.89 -4.68 27.00
C MET A 202 -4.72 -4.67 28.28
#